data_AF-A0A350WXP1-F1
#
_entry.id   AF-A0A350WXP1-F1
#
_cell.length_a   1.000
_cell.length_b   1.000
_cell.length_c   1.000
_cell.angle_alpha   90.00
_cell.angle_beta   90.00
_cell.angle_gamma   90.00
#
_symmetry.space_group_name_H-M   'P 1'
#
loop_
_entity.id
_entity.type
_entity.pdbx_description
1 polymer ?
#
loop_
_entity_poly.entity_id
_entity_poly.type
_entity_poly.pdbx_seq_one_letter_code
_entity_poly.pdbx_strand_id
1 'polypeptide(L)'
;MTKNQHAPAYTGDIAAQQVTSPEYSKENQELSFSEEQHAIWADLFAGVYQPYLLEHLCAEWKTGMDLLALDPLRIPTVSHLNGRITPRTGWSIERTVVRYTLADDWYKKFAQRVFLITDYLRTRDQMEFTPEPDMFHDIFGHLPFLTQEFYAKIE
;
A
#
# COMPACT_ATOMS: atom_id res chain seq x y z
N MET A 1 -32.67 -1.43 -12.96
CA MET A 1 -32.24 -0.22 -12.22
C MET A 1 -30.87 -0.50 -11.64
N THR A 2 -29.83 -0.07 -12.35
CA THR A 2 -28.42 -0.25 -11.98
C THR A 2 -28.09 0.63 -10.78
N LYS A 3 -27.81 0.02 -9.63
CA LYS A 3 -27.23 0.71 -8.48
C LYS A 3 -25.76 0.99 -8.82
N ASN A 4 -25.46 2.23 -9.23
CA ASN A 4 -24.09 2.74 -9.23
C ASN A 4 -23.65 2.85 -7.77
N GLN A 5 -23.05 1.78 -7.24
CA GLN A 5 -22.30 1.84 -5.98
C GLN A 5 -21.02 2.59 -6.29
N HIS A 6 -21.01 3.91 -6.07
CA HIS A 6 -19.76 4.65 -6.04
C HIS A 6 -18.96 4.12 -4.85
N ALA A 7 -17.80 3.54 -5.15
CA ALA A 7 -16.78 3.26 -4.16
C ALA A 7 -16.51 4.53 -3.33
N PRO A 8 -16.22 4.39 -2.02
CA PRO A 8 -15.89 5.55 -1.21
C PRO A 8 -14.65 6.25 -1.78
N ALA A 9 -14.74 7.57 -1.88
CA ALA A 9 -13.66 8.41 -2.38
C ALA A 9 -12.69 8.72 -1.24
N TYR A 10 -11.40 8.48 -1.45
CA TYR A 10 -10.35 8.84 -0.50
C TYR A 10 -10.15 10.36 -0.47
N THR A 11 -10.16 10.98 0.72
CA THR A 11 -10.21 12.46 0.85
C THR A 11 -8.85 13.14 1.04
N GLY A 12 -7.77 12.40 1.31
CA GLY A 12 -6.42 13.00 1.42
C GLY A 12 -6.09 13.67 2.77
N ASP A 13 -7.04 13.79 3.71
CA ASP A 13 -6.82 14.58 4.93
C ASP A 13 -6.06 13.81 6.03
N ILE A 14 -5.01 14.46 6.54
CA ILE A 14 -4.17 14.05 7.68
C ILE A 14 -4.89 14.31 9.03
N ALA A 15 -5.99 15.07 9.03
CA ALA A 15 -6.67 15.44 10.26
C ALA A 15 -7.26 14.20 10.95
N ALA A 16 -6.79 13.93 12.18
CA ALA A 16 -7.20 12.88 13.11
C ALA A 16 -8.60 12.32 12.81
N GLN A 17 -8.66 11.33 11.92
CA GLN A 17 -9.93 10.71 11.60
C GLN A 17 -10.35 9.93 12.84
N GLN A 18 -11.47 10.32 13.44
CA GLN A 18 -12.25 9.39 14.23
C GLN A 18 -12.61 8.25 13.27
N VAL A 19 -11.98 7.10 13.45
CA VAL A 19 -12.29 5.88 12.72
C VAL A 19 -13.72 5.48 13.10
N THR A 20 -14.70 5.91 12.30
CA THR A 20 -16.12 5.58 12.48
C THR A 20 -16.53 4.35 11.69
N SER A 21 -15.68 3.92 10.75
CA SER A 21 -15.89 2.73 9.92
C SER A 21 -15.21 1.51 10.54
N PRO A 22 -15.74 0.29 10.33
CA PRO A 22 -15.04 -0.93 10.71
C PRO A 22 -13.64 -0.97 10.08
N GLU A 23 -12.65 -1.42 10.84
CA GLU A 23 -11.23 -1.42 10.42
C GLU A 23 -11.01 -2.12 9.07
N TYR A 24 -11.68 -3.25 8.86
CA TYR A 24 -11.55 -4.10 7.66
C TYR A 24 -12.83 -4.11 6.81
N SER A 25 -13.46 -2.95 6.61
CA SER A 25 -14.67 -2.85 5.78
C SER A 25 -14.38 -3.11 4.29
N LYS A 26 -15.39 -3.52 3.52
CA LYS A 26 -15.27 -3.68 2.07
C LYS A 26 -14.93 -2.35 1.40
N GLU A 27 -15.53 -1.29 1.92
CA GLU A 27 -15.32 0.10 1.53
C GLU A 27 -13.83 0.48 1.54
N ASN A 28 -13.11 0.09 2.59
CA ASN A 28 -11.67 0.39 2.71
C ASN A 28 -10.82 -0.42 1.71
N GLN A 29 -11.29 -1.58 1.25
CA GLN A 29 -10.56 -2.44 0.30
C GLN A 29 -10.69 -1.95 -1.16
N GLU A 30 -11.75 -1.22 -1.48
CA GLU A 30 -12.12 -0.79 -2.84
C GLU A 30 -12.13 0.74 -2.98
N LEU A 31 -11.10 1.43 -2.48
CA LEU A 31 -11.01 2.89 -2.55
C LEU A 31 -10.81 3.41 -3.98
N SER A 32 -11.52 4.51 -4.28
CA SER A 32 -11.26 5.32 -5.47
C SER A 32 -10.36 6.51 -5.14
N PHE A 33 -9.34 6.72 -5.98
CA PHE A 33 -8.38 7.80 -5.83
C PHE A 33 -8.65 8.91 -6.84
N SER A 34 -8.45 10.16 -6.43
CA SER A 34 -8.50 11.31 -7.31
C SER A 34 -7.28 11.36 -8.23
N GLU A 35 -7.38 12.14 -9.31
CA GLU A 35 -6.23 12.37 -10.20
C GLU A 35 -5.05 13.03 -9.47
N GLU A 36 -5.32 13.89 -8.47
CA GLU A 36 -4.27 14.51 -7.66
C GLU A 36 -3.51 13.47 -6.82
N GLN A 37 -4.21 12.50 -6.23
CA GLN A 37 -3.58 11.43 -5.46
C GLN A 37 -2.74 10.52 -6.36
N HIS A 38 -3.24 10.24 -7.58
CA HIS A 38 -2.45 9.55 -8.59
C HIS A 38 -1.22 10.34 -9.05
N ALA A 39 -1.31 11.66 -9.16
CA ALA A 39 -0.16 12.50 -9.48
C ALA A 39 0.90 12.48 -8.36
N ILE A 40 0.49 12.55 -7.09
CA ILE A 40 1.42 12.40 -5.95
C ILE A 40 2.12 11.03 -5.98
N TRP A 41 1.37 9.95 -6.21
CA TRP A 41 1.93 8.62 -6.39
C TRP A 41 2.98 8.58 -7.51
N ALA A 42 2.67 9.17 -8.66
CA ALA A 42 3.56 9.18 -9.81
C ALA A 42 4.87 9.91 -9.53
N ASP A 43 4.79 11.04 -8.82
CA ASP A 43 5.98 11.80 -8.44
C ASP A 43 6.83 11.08 -7.39
N LEU A 44 6.21 10.39 -6.43
CA LEU A 44 6.92 9.53 -5.47
C LEU A 44 7.61 8.36 -6.19
N PHE A 45 6.90 7.70 -7.11
CA PHE A 45 7.46 6.62 -7.94
C PHE A 45 8.67 7.12 -8.73
N ALA A 46 8.53 8.23 -9.46
CA ALA A 46 9.60 8.82 -10.25
C ALA A 46 10.79 9.27 -9.39
N GLY A 47 10.53 9.72 -8.16
CA GLY A 47 11.55 10.07 -7.18
C GLY A 47 12.41 8.86 -6.80
N VAL A 48 11.81 7.72 -6.48
CA VAL A 48 12.54 6.49 -6.12
C VAL A 48 13.32 5.91 -7.30
N TYR A 49 12.80 6.03 -8.51
CA TYR A 49 13.41 5.47 -9.72
C TYR A 49 14.53 6.33 -10.32
N GLN A 50 15.02 7.34 -9.60
CA GLN A 50 16.21 8.07 -10.01
C GLN A 50 17.45 7.17 -10.02
N PRO A 51 18.37 7.30 -11.00
CA PRO A 51 19.54 6.43 -11.14
C PRO A 51 20.38 6.31 -9.86
N TYR A 52 20.60 7.44 -9.17
CA TYR A 52 21.32 7.50 -7.90
C TYR A 52 20.64 6.69 -6.78
N LEU A 53 19.31 6.61 -6.73
CA LEU A 53 18.65 5.78 -5.71
C LEU A 53 18.68 4.31 -6.11
N LEU A 54 18.44 4.02 -7.39
CA LEU A 54 18.45 2.65 -7.89
C LEU A 54 19.79 1.94 -7.67
N GLU A 55 20.93 2.63 -7.64
CA GLU A 55 22.23 2.01 -7.34
C GLU A 55 22.34 1.51 -5.89
N HIS A 56 21.57 2.10 -4.97
CA HIS A 56 21.57 1.77 -3.54
C HIS A 56 20.49 0.75 -3.15
N LEU A 57 19.54 0.46 -4.04
CA LEU A 57 18.48 -0.52 -3.79
C LEU A 57 18.99 -1.95 -4.05
N CYS A 58 18.68 -2.86 -3.13
CA CYS A 58 19.06 -4.25 -3.24
C CYS A 58 18.39 -4.95 -4.44
N ALA A 59 18.99 -6.04 -4.91
CA ALA A 59 18.50 -6.78 -6.06
C ALA A 59 17.13 -7.43 -5.80
N GLU A 60 16.88 -7.82 -4.55
CA GLU A 60 15.64 -8.39 -4.07
C GLU A 60 14.51 -7.37 -4.20
N TRP A 61 14.74 -6.12 -3.80
CA TRP A 61 13.73 -5.07 -3.96
C TRP A 61 13.38 -4.85 -5.44
N LYS A 62 14.40 -4.75 -6.32
CA LYS A 62 14.21 -4.55 -7.76
C LYS A 62 13.42 -5.70 -8.39
N THR A 63 13.82 -6.93 -8.08
CA THR A 63 13.10 -8.14 -8.52
C THR A 63 11.66 -8.12 -8.03
N GLY A 64 11.44 -7.76 -6.76
CA GLY A 64 10.11 -7.66 -6.19
C GLY A 64 9.24 -6.62 -6.89
N MET A 65 9.79 -5.46 -7.24
CA MET A 65 9.09 -4.43 -8.00
C MET A 65 8.68 -4.91 -9.39
N ASP A 66 9.57 -5.60 -10.11
CA ASP A 66 9.26 -6.22 -11.40
C ASP A 66 8.11 -7.22 -11.29
N LEU A 67 8.10 -8.01 -10.21
CA LEU A 67 7.05 -9.01 -9.95
C LEU A 67 5.70 -8.38 -9.56
N LEU A 68 5.72 -7.28 -8.81
CA LEU A 68 4.51 -6.51 -8.47
C LEU A 68 3.89 -5.84 -9.70
N ALA A 69 4.71 -5.52 -10.71
CA ALA A 69 4.26 -4.90 -11.96
C ALA A 69 3.30 -3.72 -11.70
N LEU A 70 3.74 -2.79 -10.84
CA LEU A 70 2.96 -1.61 -10.47
C LEU A 70 2.90 -0.62 -11.63
N ASP A 71 1.77 0.08 -11.75
CA ASP A 71 1.64 1.21 -12.65
C ASP A 71 2.36 2.43 -12.05
N PRO A 72 3.34 3.02 -12.75
CA PRO A 72 4.03 4.21 -12.25
C PRO A 72 3.12 5.43 -12.12
N LEU A 73 1.97 5.46 -12.78
CA LEU A 73 1.07 6.62 -12.82
C LEU A 73 -0.19 6.43 -11.98
N ARG A 74 -0.46 5.22 -11.48
CA ARG A 74 -1.72 4.90 -10.78
C ARG A 74 -1.45 4.11 -9.50
N ILE A 75 -2.15 4.51 -8.45
CA ILE A 75 -2.15 3.81 -7.16
C ILE A 75 -2.78 2.43 -7.37
N PRO A 76 -2.13 1.34 -6.94
CA PRO A 76 -2.63 -0.02 -7.18
C PRO A 76 -3.85 -0.33 -6.32
N THR A 77 -4.74 -1.17 -6.87
CA THR A 77 -5.84 -1.77 -6.11
C THR A 77 -5.36 -2.95 -5.28
N VAL A 78 -6.06 -3.25 -4.19
CA VAL A 78 -5.77 -4.45 -3.37
C VAL A 78 -5.87 -5.73 -4.20
N SER A 79 -6.84 -5.79 -5.13
CA SER A 79 -7.00 -6.90 -6.07
C SER A 79 -5.76 -7.11 -6.95
N HIS A 80 -5.18 -6.03 -7.49
CA HIS A 80 -3.92 -6.11 -8.25
C HIS A 80 -2.79 -6.66 -7.38
N LEU A 81 -2.59 -6.10 -6.19
CA LEU A 81 -1.52 -6.54 -5.27
C LEU A 81 -1.65 -8.02 -4.91
N ASN A 82 -2.86 -8.46 -4.54
CA ASN A 82 -3.14 -9.88 -4.23
C ASN A 82 -2.95 -10.78 -5.44
N GLY A 83 -3.32 -10.35 -6.64
CA GLY A 83 -3.07 -11.08 -7.88
C GLY A 83 -1.59 -11.32 -8.17
N ARG A 84 -0.69 -10.50 -7.61
CA ARG A 84 0.76 -10.59 -7.80
C ARG A 84 1.48 -11.32 -6.66
N ILE A 85 1.02 -11.13 -5.43
CA ILE A 85 1.68 -11.63 -4.21
C ILE A 85 1.17 -13.02 -3.81
N THR A 86 -0.14 -13.18 -3.69
CA THR A 86 -0.75 -14.39 -3.11
C THR A 86 -0.34 -15.69 -3.82
N PRO A 87 -0.32 -15.77 -5.17
CA PRO A 87 0.11 -16.98 -5.85
C PRO A 87 1.58 -17.37 -5.61
N ARG A 88 2.42 -16.43 -5.14
CA ARG A 88 3.86 -16.64 -4.94
C ARG A 88 4.18 -17.12 -3.52
N THR A 89 3.59 -16.48 -2.53
CA THR A 89 4.01 -16.66 -1.13
C THR A 89 2.88 -17.01 -0.18
N GLY A 90 1.64 -17.02 -0.68
CA GLY A 90 0.43 -17.22 0.12
C GLY A 90 0.09 -16.02 1.01
N TRP A 91 0.83 -14.91 0.91
CA TRP A 91 0.50 -13.68 1.60
C TRP A 91 -0.61 -12.93 0.89
N SER A 92 -1.48 -12.28 1.65
CA SER A 92 -2.52 -11.37 1.13
C SER A 92 -2.41 -10.00 1.75
N ILE A 93 -2.94 -9.02 1.05
CA ILE A 93 -2.92 -7.61 1.37
C ILE A 93 -4.34 -7.17 1.71
N GLU A 94 -4.46 -6.42 2.79
CA GLU A 94 -5.69 -5.73 3.18
C GLU A 94 -5.37 -4.28 3.52
N ARG A 95 -6.29 -3.37 3.18
CA ARG A 95 -6.24 -1.97 3.61
C ARG A 95 -6.80 -1.81 5.02
N THR A 96 -6.18 -0.95 5.82
CA THR A 96 -6.67 -0.55 7.13
C THR A 96 -6.77 0.97 7.22
N VAL A 97 -7.85 1.44 7.86
CA VAL A 97 -8.06 2.84 8.28
C VAL A 97 -7.26 3.18 9.54
N VAL A 98 -6.71 2.17 10.21
CA VAL A 98 -5.96 2.36 11.46
C VAL A 98 -4.52 2.71 11.13
N ARG A 99 -4.15 3.97 11.42
CA ARG A 99 -2.80 4.51 11.26
C ARG A 99 -1.80 3.94 12.28
N TYR A 100 -2.30 3.66 13.49
CA TYR A 100 -1.56 3.03 14.57
C TYR A 100 -2.43 1.96 15.20
N THR A 101 -2.20 0.71 14.84
CA THR A 101 -2.82 -0.42 15.53
C THR A 101 -2.06 -0.67 16.83
N LEU A 102 -2.75 -1.09 17.88
CA LEU A 102 -2.05 -1.81 18.94
C LEU A 102 -1.34 -3.01 18.29
N ALA A 103 -0.06 -3.20 18.62
CA ALA A 103 0.80 -4.17 17.93
C ALA A 103 0.16 -5.56 17.84
N ASP A 104 -0.59 -5.96 18.86
CA ASP A 104 -1.30 -7.23 18.95
C ASP A 104 -2.26 -7.52 17.78
N ASP A 105 -2.99 -6.52 17.29
CA ASP A 105 -3.95 -6.73 16.20
C ASP A 105 -3.26 -6.86 14.84
N TRP A 106 -2.17 -6.12 14.63
CA TRP A 106 -1.31 -6.27 13.47
C TRP A 106 -0.66 -7.66 13.43
N TYR A 107 -0.14 -8.14 14.56
CA TYR A 107 0.47 -9.48 14.64
C TYR A 107 -0.54 -10.62 14.42
N LYS A 108 -1.82 -10.46 14.78
CA LYS A 108 -2.86 -11.46 14.45
C LYS A 108 -3.04 -11.60 12.95
N LYS A 109 -3.06 -10.49 12.21
CA LYS A 109 -3.14 -10.49 10.74
C LYS A 109 -1.85 -11.05 10.13
N PHE A 110 -0.70 -10.65 10.66
CA PHE A 110 0.59 -11.16 10.22
C PHE A 110 0.71 -12.69 10.38
N ALA A 111 0.24 -13.23 11.51
CA ALA A 111 0.17 -14.68 11.76
C ALA A 111 -0.76 -15.43 10.78
N GLN A 112 -1.71 -14.72 10.17
CA GLN A 112 -2.59 -15.24 9.12
C GLN A 112 -2.02 -15.02 7.70
N ARG A 113 -0.77 -14.53 7.58
CA ARG A 113 -0.14 -14.08 6.33
C ARG A 113 -0.90 -12.95 5.64
N VAL A 114 -1.52 -12.08 6.42
CA VAL A 114 -2.16 -10.86 5.95
C VAL A 114 -1.26 -9.67 6.31
N PHE A 115 -0.75 -8.98 5.30
CA PHE A 115 -0.04 -7.72 5.49
C PHE A 115 -1.02 -6.55 5.34
N LEU A 116 -1.05 -5.68 6.35
CA LEU A 116 -1.91 -4.50 6.34
C LEU A 116 -1.18 -3.33 5.67
N ILE A 117 -1.85 -2.67 4.73
CA ILE A 117 -1.42 -1.39 4.18
C ILE A 117 -2.39 -0.30 4.65
N THR A 118 -1.90 0.89 4.88
CA THR A 118 -2.75 2.04 5.22
C THR A 118 -3.58 2.48 4.00
N ASP A 119 -4.63 3.23 4.28
CA ASP A 119 -5.57 3.72 3.29
C ASP A 119 -5.31 5.17 2.87
N TYR A 120 -4.27 5.80 3.39
CA TYR A 120 -3.91 7.18 3.11
C TYR A 120 -2.58 7.32 2.37
N LEU A 121 -2.45 8.38 1.56
CA LEU A 121 -1.22 8.79 0.90
C LEU A 121 -0.81 10.15 1.47
N ARG A 122 0.49 10.37 1.66
CA ARG A 122 1.01 11.68 2.08
C ARG A 122 0.61 12.80 1.12
N THR A 123 0.64 14.04 1.61
CA THR A 123 0.33 15.23 0.83
C THR A 123 1.56 15.79 0.12
N ARG A 124 1.34 16.74 -0.81
CA ARG A 124 2.38 17.36 -1.64
C ARG A 124 3.47 18.10 -0.84
N ASP A 125 3.13 18.62 0.33
CA ASP A 125 4.06 19.27 1.26
C ASP A 125 4.92 18.28 2.07
N GLN A 126 4.61 16.98 1.99
CA GLN A 126 5.28 15.90 2.71
C GLN A 126 6.04 14.93 1.80
N MET A 127 6.32 15.33 0.55
CA MET A 127 6.95 14.46 -0.44
C MET A 127 8.30 13.90 0.03
N GLU A 128 9.11 14.73 0.67
CA GLU A 128 10.44 14.33 1.16
C GLU A 128 10.36 13.45 2.41
N PHE A 129 9.39 13.72 3.29
CA PHE A 129 9.23 13.01 4.55
C PHE A 129 7.80 13.13 5.09
N THR A 130 7.27 12.03 5.60
CA THR A 130 6.04 12.00 6.40
C THR A 130 6.32 11.21 7.69
N PRO A 131 5.85 11.67 8.86
CA PRO A 131 6.15 11.02 10.14
C PRO A 131 5.39 9.70 10.34
N GLU A 132 4.26 9.53 9.68
CA GLU A 132 3.41 8.34 9.77
C GLU A 132 3.59 7.46 8.52
N PRO A 133 3.58 6.12 8.64
CA PRO A 133 3.66 5.24 7.47
C PRO A 133 2.40 5.38 6.61
N ASP A 134 2.57 5.85 5.38
CA ASP A 134 1.49 5.97 4.41
C ASP A 134 1.47 4.77 3.45
N MET A 135 0.46 4.69 2.59
CA MET A 135 0.31 3.53 1.71
C MET A 135 1.47 3.41 0.71
N PHE A 136 2.13 4.52 0.38
CA PHE A 136 3.34 4.48 -0.44
C PHE A 136 4.45 3.77 0.33
N HIS A 137 4.72 4.15 1.59
CA HIS A 137 5.64 3.41 2.45
C HIS A 137 5.31 1.91 2.51
N ASP A 138 4.04 1.57 2.73
CA ASP A 138 3.62 0.17 2.84
C ASP A 138 3.85 -0.60 1.53
N ILE A 139 3.38 -0.05 0.41
CA ILE A 139 3.43 -0.70 -0.90
C ILE A 139 4.85 -0.77 -1.44
N PHE A 140 5.59 0.35 -1.43
CA PHE A 140 6.93 0.42 -1.99
C PHE A 140 8.01 -0.14 -1.07
N GLY A 141 7.84 0.02 0.24
CA GLY A 141 8.83 -0.39 1.23
C GLY A 141 8.80 -1.88 1.52
N HIS A 142 7.61 -2.49 1.58
CA HIS A 142 7.46 -3.86 2.12
C HIS A 142 7.06 -4.88 1.07
N LEU A 143 6.07 -4.56 0.22
CA LEU A 143 5.47 -5.55 -0.68
C LEU A 143 6.43 -6.17 -1.71
N PRO A 144 7.50 -5.50 -2.20
CA PRO A 144 8.46 -6.15 -3.09
C PRO A 144 9.07 -7.40 -2.47
N PHE A 145 9.32 -7.38 -1.16
CA PHE A 145 9.87 -8.51 -0.44
C PHE A 145 8.84 -9.61 -0.20
N LEU A 146 7.55 -9.28 -0.03
CA LEU A 146 6.48 -10.28 0.08
C LEU A 146 6.24 -11.06 -1.21
N THR A 147 6.78 -10.64 -2.35
CA THR A 147 6.78 -11.44 -3.59
C THR A 147 7.80 -12.59 -3.57
N GLN A 148 8.72 -12.60 -2.60
CA GLN A 148 9.87 -13.51 -2.54
C GLN A 148 9.72 -14.52 -1.41
N GLU A 149 9.82 -15.81 -1.74
CA GLU A 149 9.61 -16.88 -0.77
C GLU A 149 10.56 -16.84 0.42
N PHE A 150 11.83 -16.48 0.22
CA PHE A 150 12.80 -16.47 1.31
C PHE A 150 12.39 -15.48 2.41
N TYR A 151 11.93 -14.28 2.01
CA TYR A 151 11.53 -13.22 2.93
C TYR A 151 10.17 -13.54 3.56
N ALA A 152 9.24 -14.00 2.74
CA ALA A 152 7.87 -14.33 3.16
C ALA A 152 7.77 -15.55 4.11
N LYS A 153 8.87 -16.27 4.32
CA LYS A 153 8.98 -17.43 5.23
C LYS A 153 9.87 -17.15 6.45
N ILE A 154 10.35 -15.93 6.64
CA ILE A 154 11.11 -15.56 7.85
C ILE A 154 10.16 -15.63 9.04
N GLU A 155 10.49 -16.48 10.01
CA GLU A 155 9.79 -16.66 11.30
C GLU A 155 10.51 -15.88 12.41
#